data_AF-A0A421JFA9-F1
#
_entry.id   AF-A0A421JFA9-F1
#
_cell.length_a   1.000
_cell.length_b   1.000
_cell.length_c   1.000
_cell.angle_alpha   90.00
_cell.angle_beta   90.00
_cell.angle_gamma   90.00
#
_symmetry.space_group_name_H-M   'P 1'
#
loop_
_entity.id
_entity.type
_entity.pdbx_description
1 polymer ?
#
loop_
_entity_poly.entity_id
_entity_poly.type
_entity_poly.pdbx_seq_one_letter_code
_entity_poly.pdbx_strand_id
1 'polypeptide(L)'
;MSCEHEHHHHVAPVPTNPGQSLLSHIDVPHIRALNVDDHSSVGKIFRKPEEKYQLTPAVVSDCDSQLIFHIPFTSGTVKLHSIILRTNGDKHCPKKIKVWRNDDHIDFDNAGAKKPTHTIDHPRVGVLYNDVEELPTEIVSDGDFVEHHVPRHVFSGVSSLTLFVESVFGEDDEDDEDEEPCIFHYIELRGEFTALSKDPVVTLYESAANPADHKVDEVGTATGMSGY
;
A
#
# COMPACT_ATOMS: atom_id res chain seq x y z
N MET A 1 15.41 -8.62 -41.25
CA MET A 1 14.85 -7.83 -40.14
C MET A 1 13.64 -8.61 -39.65
N SER A 2 13.80 -9.31 -38.53
CA SER A 2 12.74 -10.15 -37.97
C SER A 2 11.97 -9.30 -36.97
N CYS A 3 10.71 -9.02 -37.26
CA CYS A 3 9.82 -8.33 -36.34
C CYS A 3 9.27 -9.39 -35.37
N GLU A 4 9.79 -9.40 -34.14
CA GLU A 4 9.25 -10.20 -33.05
C GLU A 4 7.94 -9.53 -32.58
N HIS A 5 6.80 -10.13 -32.97
CA HIS A 5 5.51 -9.81 -32.37
C HIS A 5 5.45 -10.51 -31.01
N GLU A 6 5.71 -9.76 -29.93
CA GLU A 6 5.30 -10.18 -28.59
C GLU A 6 3.77 -10.21 -28.52
N HIS A 7 3.20 -11.40 -28.75
CA HIS A 7 1.80 -11.66 -28.47
C HIS A 7 1.59 -11.63 -26.95
N HIS A 8 1.27 -10.45 -26.40
CA HIS A 8 0.68 -10.34 -25.08
C HIS A 8 -0.64 -11.13 -25.10
N HIS A 9 -0.62 -12.35 -24.56
CA HIS A 9 -1.83 -13.07 -24.19
C HIS A 9 -2.56 -12.25 -23.12
N HIS A 10 -3.52 -11.42 -23.54
CA HIS A 10 -4.45 -10.74 -22.63
C HIS A 10 -5.39 -11.79 -22.05
N VAL A 11 -4.91 -12.54 -21.07
CA VAL A 11 -5.78 -13.29 -20.17
C VAL A 11 -6.53 -12.24 -19.37
N ALA A 12 -7.86 -12.21 -19.51
CA ALA A 12 -8.70 -11.33 -18.71
C ALA A 12 -8.37 -11.54 -17.22
N PRO A 13 -8.20 -10.46 -16.44
CA PRO A 13 -7.89 -10.59 -15.03
C PRO A 13 -8.97 -11.39 -14.32
N VAL A 14 -8.58 -12.21 -13.36
CA VAL A 14 -9.53 -12.98 -12.56
C VAL A 14 -10.42 -11.98 -11.81
N PRO A 15 -11.75 -12.04 -11.95
CA PRO A 15 -12.65 -11.13 -11.28
C PRO A 15 -12.48 -11.17 -9.75
N THR A 16 -12.78 -10.06 -9.09
CA THR A 16 -12.95 -10.03 -7.63
C THR A 16 -14.42 -10.04 -7.25
N ASN A 17 -14.73 -10.18 -5.96
CA ASN A 17 -16.07 -10.04 -5.44
C ASN A 17 -16.07 -9.27 -4.11
N PRO A 18 -17.22 -8.69 -3.69
CA PRO A 18 -17.32 -7.91 -2.45
C PRO A 18 -16.90 -8.68 -1.19
N GLY A 19 -17.04 -10.01 -1.16
CA GLY A 19 -16.61 -10.86 -0.04
C GLY A 19 -15.09 -10.92 0.14
N GLN A 20 -14.31 -10.35 -0.78
CA GLN A 20 -12.85 -10.23 -0.71
C GLN A 20 -12.41 -8.87 -0.18
N SER A 21 -13.31 -8.05 0.37
CA SER A 21 -12.96 -6.78 0.98
C SER A 21 -11.94 -6.97 2.10
N LEU A 22 -10.88 -6.17 2.06
CA LEU A 22 -9.81 -6.17 3.06
C LEU A 22 -10.05 -5.13 4.17
N LEU A 23 -11.20 -4.44 4.19
CA LEU A 23 -11.47 -3.33 5.10
C LEU A 23 -11.21 -3.69 6.58
N SER A 24 -11.66 -4.86 7.03
CA SER A 24 -11.45 -5.33 8.41
C SER A 24 -9.99 -5.65 8.76
N HIS A 25 -9.11 -5.68 7.75
CA HIS A 25 -7.70 -5.99 7.88
C HIS A 25 -6.81 -4.76 7.66
N ILE A 26 -7.36 -3.62 7.27
CA ILE A 26 -6.66 -2.34 7.18
C ILE A 26 -6.59 -1.72 8.58
N ASP A 27 -5.41 -1.27 8.99
CA ASP A 27 -5.24 -0.51 10.23
C ASP A 27 -5.60 0.96 10.00
N VAL A 28 -6.89 1.22 9.82
CA VAL A 28 -7.46 2.54 9.44
C VAL A 28 -6.97 3.69 10.34
N PRO A 29 -6.91 3.54 11.69
CA PRO A 29 -6.40 4.60 12.56
C PRO A 29 -4.94 5.02 12.30
N HIS A 30 -4.14 4.16 11.67
CA HIS A 30 -2.73 4.40 11.38
C HIS A 30 -2.44 4.66 9.90
N ILE A 31 -3.47 4.87 9.07
CA ILE A 31 -3.28 5.36 7.71
C ILE A 31 -2.67 6.76 7.79
N ARG A 32 -1.56 6.95 7.06
CA ARG A 32 -0.93 8.27 6.90
C ARG A 32 -1.20 8.76 5.48
N ALA A 33 -1.45 10.05 5.35
CA ALA A 33 -1.45 10.70 4.04
C ALA A 33 -0.51 11.91 4.05
N LEU A 34 0.08 12.23 2.91
CA LEU A 34 0.93 13.41 2.69
C LEU A 34 0.29 14.31 1.62
N ASN A 35 0.43 15.62 1.78
CA ASN A 35 -0.23 16.67 0.97
C ASN A 35 -1.77 16.54 0.95
N VAL A 36 -2.40 16.44 2.13
CA VAL A 36 -3.87 16.37 2.27
C VAL A 36 -4.37 17.59 3.04
N ASP A 37 -5.46 18.20 2.57
CA ASP A 37 -6.07 19.39 3.19
C ASP A 37 -6.64 19.08 4.59
N ASP A 38 -7.56 18.11 4.68
CA ASP A 38 -8.09 17.62 5.96
C ASP A 38 -7.67 16.17 6.25
N HIS A 39 -6.67 15.99 7.14
CA HIS A 39 -6.27 14.66 7.61
C HIS A 39 -7.42 13.85 8.26
N SER A 40 -8.47 14.49 8.79
CA SER A 40 -9.61 13.80 9.39
C SER A 40 -10.46 13.04 8.38
N SER A 41 -10.34 13.37 7.08
CA SER A 41 -11.05 12.73 5.97
C SER A 41 -10.43 11.40 5.55
N VAL A 42 -9.12 11.21 5.76
CA VAL A 42 -8.32 10.11 5.19
C VAL A 42 -8.85 8.74 5.58
N GLY A 43 -9.05 8.48 6.87
CA GLY A 43 -9.59 7.20 7.33
C GLY A 43 -11.07 7.00 6.92
N LYS A 44 -11.81 8.09 6.68
CA LYS A 44 -13.25 8.06 6.42
C LYS A 44 -13.61 7.73 4.98
N ILE A 45 -12.67 7.70 4.03
CA ILE A 45 -12.91 7.19 2.67
C ILE A 45 -12.72 5.66 2.56
N PHE A 46 -12.18 5.01 3.59
CA PHE A 46 -12.11 3.56 3.74
C PHE A 46 -13.37 3.06 4.45
N ARG A 47 -14.45 2.89 3.69
CA ARG A 47 -15.78 2.56 4.22
C ARG A 47 -16.25 1.18 3.79
N LYS A 48 -17.29 0.71 4.48
CA LYS A 48 -17.94 -0.55 4.11
C LYS A 48 -18.51 -0.46 2.68
N PRO A 49 -18.56 -1.57 1.93
CA PRO A 49 -19.12 -1.56 0.58
C PRO A 49 -20.55 -1.02 0.48
N GLU A 50 -21.35 -1.11 1.55
CA GLU A 50 -22.71 -0.56 1.59
C GLU A 50 -22.74 0.98 1.60
N GLU A 51 -21.65 1.61 2.04
CA GLU A 51 -21.49 3.07 2.14
C GLU A 51 -20.71 3.65 0.95
N LYS A 52 -20.38 2.83 -0.06
CA LYS A 52 -19.57 3.24 -1.22
C LYS A 52 -20.14 4.43 -2.00
N TYR A 53 -21.44 4.67 -1.88
CA TYR A 53 -22.11 5.78 -2.57
C TYR A 53 -21.98 7.14 -1.88
N GLN A 54 -21.49 7.18 -0.63
CA GLN A 54 -21.24 8.41 0.10
C GLN A 54 -20.04 9.16 -0.50
N LEU A 55 -20.20 10.46 -0.74
CA LEU A 55 -19.16 11.30 -1.31
C LEU A 55 -18.39 12.12 -0.28
N THR A 56 -19.00 12.34 0.90
CA THR A 56 -18.42 13.15 1.97
C THR A 56 -18.10 12.31 3.20
N PRO A 57 -17.00 12.62 3.93
CA PRO A 57 -15.94 13.52 3.48
C PRO A 57 -15.18 12.93 2.29
N ALA A 58 -14.65 13.83 1.45
CA ALA A 58 -13.69 13.52 0.41
C ALA A 58 -12.28 13.82 0.91
N VAL A 59 -11.28 13.18 0.33
CA VAL A 59 -9.87 13.55 0.48
C VAL A 59 -9.50 14.46 -0.68
N VAL A 60 -8.93 15.61 -0.37
CA VAL A 60 -8.45 16.63 -1.32
C VAL A 60 -6.98 16.89 -1.03
N SER A 61 -6.16 17.08 -2.07
CA SER A 61 -4.78 17.52 -1.88
C SER A 61 -4.71 19.00 -1.50
N ASP A 62 -3.68 19.39 -0.72
CA ASP A 62 -3.59 20.72 -0.08
C ASP A 62 -2.87 21.76 -0.94
N CYS A 63 -1.67 21.43 -1.42
CA CYS A 63 -0.82 22.35 -2.17
C CYS A 63 -0.91 22.13 -3.68
N ASP A 64 -0.49 20.94 -4.13
CA ASP A 64 -0.47 20.53 -5.54
C ASP A 64 -1.36 19.29 -5.78
N SER A 65 -1.35 18.76 -7.01
CA SER A 65 -2.12 17.56 -7.40
C SER A 65 -1.58 16.24 -6.82
N GLN A 66 -0.40 16.23 -6.22
CA GLN A 66 0.25 15.02 -5.74
C GLN A 66 -0.27 14.62 -4.37
N LEU A 67 -0.46 13.32 -4.16
CA LEU A 67 -1.01 12.80 -2.90
C LEU A 67 -0.40 11.45 -2.60
N ILE A 68 0.01 11.22 -1.35
CA ILE A 68 0.52 9.92 -0.91
C ILE A 68 -0.40 9.34 0.17
N PHE A 69 -0.80 8.08 0.03
CA PHE A 69 -1.42 7.29 1.10
C PHE A 69 -0.50 6.14 1.51
N HIS A 70 -0.24 6.01 2.81
CA HIS A 70 0.36 4.83 3.42
C HIS A 70 -0.71 4.06 4.17
N ILE A 71 -0.98 2.84 3.70
CA ILE A 71 -2.07 2.00 4.16
C ILE A 71 -1.48 0.76 4.84
N PRO A 72 -1.32 0.77 6.17
CA PRO A 72 -0.89 -0.41 6.91
C PRO A 72 -2.01 -1.45 7.00
N PHE A 73 -1.62 -2.73 6.97
CA PHE A 73 -2.50 -3.84 7.35
C PHE A 73 -2.25 -4.25 8.80
N THR A 74 -3.27 -4.81 9.43
CA THR A 74 -3.23 -5.38 10.78
C THR A 74 -2.34 -6.63 10.83
N SER A 75 -2.23 -7.28 12.01
CA SER A 75 -1.33 -8.42 12.26
C SER A 75 -1.58 -9.66 11.37
N GLY A 76 -1.03 -9.63 10.16
CA GLY A 76 -1.11 -10.67 9.14
C GLY A 76 -0.48 -10.23 7.83
N THR A 77 -0.72 -10.98 6.78
CA THR A 77 -0.25 -10.67 5.43
C THR A 77 -1.40 -10.69 4.45
N VAL A 78 -1.34 -9.81 3.47
CA VAL A 78 -2.33 -9.68 2.42
C VAL A 78 -1.78 -10.18 1.09
N LYS A 79 -2.64 -10.84 0.32
CA LYS A 79 -2.47 -11.01 -1.12
C LYS A 79 -3.47 -10.10 -1.83
N LEU A 80 -3.00 -8.98 -2.37
CA LEU A 80 -3.85 -7.98 -3.02
C LEU A 80 -4.28 -8.47 -4.40
N HIS A 81 -5.56 -8.30 -4.71
CA HIS A 81 -6.17 -8.66 -5.98
C HIS A 81 -6.53 -7.43 -6.82
N SER A 82 -7.11 -6.42 -6.19
CA SER A 82 -7.46 -5.17 -6.86
C SER A 82 -7.60 -3.99 -5.90
N ILE A 83 -7.54 -2.80 -6.48
CA ILE A 83 -7.75 -1.50 -5.84
C ILE A 83 -8.93 -0.86 -6.57
N ILE A 84 -10.00 -0.56 -5.85
CA ILE A 84 -11.19 0.10 -6.39
C ILE A 84 -11.21 1.52 -5.89
N LEU A 85 -11.34 2.46 -6.82
CA LEU A 85 -11.29 3.89 -6.56
C LEU A 85 -12.60 4.54 -6.99
N ARG A 86 -13.09 5.47 -6.18
CA ARG A 86 -14.05 6.49 -6.62
C ARG A 86 -13.42 7.85 -6.39
N THR A 87 -13.23 8.58 -7.47
CA THR A 87 -12.49 9.86 -7.53
C THR A 87 -13.34 10.91 -8.25
N ASN A 88 -12.83 12.12 -8.41
CA ASN A 88 -13.37 13.04 -9.40
C ASN A 88 -13.24 12.45 -10.83
N GLY A 89 -14.17 12.80 -11.72
CA GLY A 89 -14.25 12.32 -13.10
C GLY A 89 -13.90 13.35 -14.16
N ASP A 90 -13.33 14.49 -13.77
CA ASP A 90 -13.02 15.65 -14.61
C ASP A 90 -11.56 16.09 -14.42
N LYS A 91 -11.28 17.36 -14.10
CA LYS A 91 -9.92 17.92 -14.01
C LYS A 91 -9.14 17.50 -12.75
N HIS A 92 -9.83 17.30 -11.63
CA HIS A 92 -9.27 16.81 -10.36
C HIS A 92 -9.11 15.27 -10.29
N CYS A 93 -9.27 14.59 -11.43
CA CYS A 93 -9.22 13.13 -11.53
C CYS A 93 -7.75 12.65 -11.53
N PRO A 94 -7.35 11.67 -10.70
CA PRO A 94 -6.03 11.06 -10.77
C PRO A 94 -5.79 10.48 -12.17
N LYS A 95 -4.60 10.72 -12.73
CA LYS A 95 -4.20 10.21 -14.05
C LYS A 95 -3.22 9.06 -13.92
N LYS A 96 -2.21 9.21 -13.06
CA LYS A 96 -1.17 8.20 -12.85
C LYS A 96 -0.94 7.94 -11.37
N ILE A 97 -1.05 6.68 -10.97
CA ILE A 97 -0.86 6.25 -9.58
C ILE A 97 0.26 5.21 -9.52
N LYS A 98 1.31 5.49 -8.75
CA LYS A 98 2.39 4.55 -8.45
C LYS A 98 2.08 3.80 -7.15
N VAL A 99 2.36 2.50 -7.15
CA VAL A 99 2.02 1.60 -6.04
C VAL A 99 3.28 0.87 -5.56
N TRP A 100 3.53 0.90 -4.25
CA TRP A 100 4.56 0.09 -3.59
C TRP A 100 3.94 -0.83 -2.56
N ARG A 101 4.42 -2.08 -2.51
CA ARG A 101 4.15 -2.97 -1.38
C ARG A 101 5.29 -2.87 -0.36
N ASN A 102 4.95 -2.87 0.92
CA ASN A 102 5.90 -2.99 2.03
C ASN A 102 7.01 -1.91 2.03
N ASP A 103 6.71 -0.72 1.51
CA ASP A 103 7.58 0.45 1.58
C ASP A 103 6.70 1.63 2.01
N ASP A 104 6.68 1.90 3.33
CA ASP A 104 6.01 3.02 3.98
C ASP A 104 6.92 4.25 4.14
N HIS A 105 8.13 4.19 3.56
CA HIS A 105 9.09 5.28 3.53
C HIS A 105 9.06 6.04 2.21
N ILE A 106 8.08 5.80 1.34
CA ILE A 106 7.91 6.59 0.11
C ILE A 106 7.45 8.00 0.48
N ASP A 107 8.12 9.00 -0.06
CA ASP A 107 7.78 10.43 0.09
C ASP A 107 8.04 11.15 -1.24
N PHE A 108 7.73 12.44 -1.32
CA PHE A 108 7.92 13.23 -2.53
C PHE A 108 9.39 13.34 -2.95
N ASP A 109 10.33 13.26 -2.01
CA ASP A 109 11.77 13.33 -2.30
C ASP A 109 12.28 12.06 -3.00
N ASN A 110 11.70 10.89 -2.69
CA ASN A 110 12.21 9.61 -3.15
C ASN A 110 11.29 8.86 -4.15
N ALA A 111 10.02 9.25 -4.29
CA ALA A 111 9.04 8.58 -5.16
C ALA A 111 9.42 8.61 -6.66
N GLY A 112 10.19 9.62 -7.09
CA GLY A 112 10.71 9.70 -8.46
C GLY A 112 11.87 8.74 -8.75
N ALA A 113 12.67 8.40 -7.73
CA ALA A 113 13.86 7.58 -7.87
C ALA A 113 13.61 6.09 -7.59
N LYS A 114 12.70 5.78 -6.67
CA LYS A 114 12.35 4.40 -6.32
C LYS A 114 11.43 3.80 -7.38
N LYS A 115 11.78 2.61 -7.87
CA LYS A 115 10.93 1.88 -8.82
C LYS A 115 9.63 1.43 -8.14
N PRO A 116 8.44 1.77 -8.67
CA PRO A 116 7.18 1.27 -8.14
C PRO A 116 7.02 -0.23 -8.37
N THR A 117 6.29 -0.88 -7.47
CA THR A 117 5.89 -2.29 -7.63
C THR A 117 4.92 -2.44 -8.80
N HIS A 118 4.04 -1.45 -8.99
CA HIS A 118 3.11 -1.36 -10.10
C HIS A 118 2.74 0.10 -10.36
N THR A 119 2.33 0.39 -11.59
CA THR A 119 1.84 1.70 -12.00
C THR A 119 0.46 1.51 -12.61
N ILE A 120 -0.46 2.38 -12.22
CA ILE A 120 -1.84 2.41 -12.66
C ILE A 120 -2.02 3.67 -13.51
N ASP A 121 -2.51 3.49 -14.73
CA ASP A 121 -3.08 4.57 -15.54
C ASP A 121 -4.59 4.61 -15.24
N HIS A 122 -5.01 5.63 -14.49
CA HIS A 122 -6.39 5.79 -14.06
C HIS A 122 -7.16 6.51 -15.18
N PRO A 123 -8.31 5.98 -15.64
CA PRO A 123 -9.11 6.63 -16.68
C PRO A 123 -9.83 7.86 -16.08
N ARG A 124 -10.12 8.87 -16.92
CA ARG A 124 -10.92 10.05 -16.53
C ARG A 124 -12.38 9.66 -16.32
N VAL A 125 -12.66 8.98 -15.22
CA VAL A 125 -13.95 8.40 -14.82
C VAL A 125 -14.13 8.62 -13.33
N GLY A 126 -15.29 9.13 -12.93
CA GLY A 126 -15.57 9.44 -11.54
C GLY A 126 -16.73 10.39 -11.39
N VAL A 127 -16.81 11.01 -10.21
CA VAL A 127 -17.84 11.97 -9.83
C VAL A 127 -17.59 13.31 -10.51
N LEU A 128 -18.61 13.86 -11.17
CA LEU A 128 -18.53 15.14 -11.90
C LEU A 128 -18.85 16.34 -11.00
N TYR A 129 -18.09 16.48 -9.92
CA TYR A 129 -18.13 17.64 -9.00
C TYR A 129 -16.69 18.07 -8.74
N ASN A 130 -16.36 19.30 -9.16
CA ASN A 130 -15.03 19.86 -9.00
C ASN A 130 -14.89 20.60 -7.66
N ASP A 131 -15.99 21.14 -7.12
CA ASP A 131 -16.02 21.76 -5.80
C ASP A 131 -16.54 20.78 -4.74
N VAL A 132 -15.76 20.59 -3.68
CA VAL A 132 -16.14 19.72 -2.55
C VAL A 132 -17.24 20.31 -1.67
N GLU A 133 -17.42 21.63 -1.67
CA GLU A 133 -18.50 22.31 -0.95
C GLU A 133 -19.86 22.06 -1.62
N GLU A 134 -19.88 21.80 -2.93
CA GLU A 134 -21.09 21.52 -3.71
C GLU A 134 -21.45 20.01 -3.77
N LEU A 135 -20.63 19.14 -3.15
CA LEU A 135 -20.87 17.70 -3.19
C LEU A 135 -22.19 17.32 -2.49
N PRO A 136 -23.08 16.57 -3.14
CA PRO A 136 -24.17 15.93 -2.44
C PRO A 136 -23.63 14.85 -1.50
N THR A 137 -24.36 14.54 -0.43
CA THR A 137 -23.96 13.51 0.54
C THR A 137 -23.73 12.14 -0.10
N GLU A 138 -24.57 11.78 -1.07
CA GLU A 138 -24.50 10.49 -1.77
C GLU A 138 -24.90 10.62 -3.25
N ILE A 139 -24.28 9.81 -4.10
CA ILE A 139 -24.69 9.59 -5.49
C ILE A 139 -24.60 8.11 -5.79
N VAL A 140 -25.72 7.54 -6.26
CA VAL A 140 -25.78 6.15 -6.72
C VAL A 140 -25.44 6.10 -8.21
N SER A 141 -24.18 5.79 -8.51
CA SER A 141 -23.69 5.55 -9.86
C SER A 141 -22.55 4.53 -9.81
N ASP A 142 -22.80 3.32 -10.30
CA ASP A 142 -21.75 2.30 -10.41
C ASP A 142 -20.70 2.65 -11.47
N GLY A 143 -21.03 3.54 -12.42
CA GLY A 143 -20.13 3.99 -13.47
C GLY A 143 -18.99 4.88 -13.00
N ASP A 144 -19.06 5.39 -11.77
CA ASP A 144 -18.05 6.30 -11.20
C ASP A 144 -16.89 5.53 -10.53
N PHE A 145 -16.98 4.20 -10.44
CA PHE A 145 -15.98 3.37 -9.78
C PHE A 145 -15.05 2.72 -10.80
N VAL A 146 -13.76 2.75 -10.52
CA VAL A 146 -12.73 2.10 -11.35
C VAL A 146 -12.02 1.03 -10.54
N GLU A 147 -12.10 -0.22 -10.99
CA GLU A 147 -11.36 -1.35 -10.42
C GLU A 147 -10.04 -1.59 -11.17
N HIS A 148 -8.93 -1.43 -10.45
CA HIS A 148 -7.58 -1.70 -10.93
C HIS A 148 -7.11 -3.05 -10.44
N HIS A 149 -7.09 -4.05 -11.32
CA HIS A 149 -6.53 -5.35 -11.01
C HIS A 149 -5.00 -5.29 -10.96
N VAL A 150 -4.43 -5.83 -9.88
CA VAL A 150 -2.98 -5.90 -9.72
C VAL A 150 -2.45 -7.31 -10.01
N PRO A 151 -1.18 -7.46 -10.42
CA PRO A 151 -0.57 -8.78 -10.57
C PRO A 151 -0.49 -9.51 -9.23
N ARG A 152 -1.44 -10.41 -8.96
CA ARG A 152 -1.60 -11.10 -7.65
C ARG A 152 -0.35 -11.82 -7.15
N HIS A 153 0.53 -12.25 -8.05
CA HIS A 153 1.81 -12.90 -7.71
C HIS A 153 2.88 -11.90 -7.24
N VAL A 154 2.80 -10.64 -7.70
CA VAL A 154 3.65 -9.55 -7.24
C VAL A 154 3.13 -9.01 -5.91
N PHE A 155 1.82 -8.97 -5.71
CA PHE A 155 1.22 -8.46 -4.47
C PHE A 155 0.84 -9.55 -3.48
N SER A 156 1.73 -10.51 -3.22
CA SER A 156 1.61 -11.45 -2.10
C SER A 156 2.47 -11.01 -0.92
N GLY A 157 2.05 -11.32 0.31
CA GLY A 157 2.84 -11.02 1.51
C GLY A 157 2.89 -9.52 1.84
N VAL A 158 1.82 -8.79 1.52
CA VAL A 158 1.71 -7.35 1.72
C VAL A 158 1.36 -7.06 3.18
N SER A 159 2.20 -6.31 3.89
CA SER A 159 1.99 -5.78 5.23
C SER A 159 1.64 -4.29 5.23
N SER A 160 2.03 -3.56 4.18
CA SER A 160 1.60 -2.19 3.93
C SER A 160 1.53 -1.91 2.43
N LEU A 161 0.69 -0.96 2.04
CA LEU A 161 0.55 -0.49 0.67
C LEU A 161 0.76 1.02 0.63
N THR A 162 1.59 1.51 -0.28
CA THR A 162 1.73 2.94 -0.54
C THR A 162 1.17 3.27 -1.92
N LEU A 163 0.25 4.24 -1.98
CA LEU A 163 -0.29 4.81 -3.21
C LEU A 163 0.23 6.24 -3.35
N PHE A 164 0.84 6.56 -4.49
CA PHE A 164 1.27 7.92 -4.83
C PHE A 164 0.57 8.36 -6.10
N VAL A 165 -0.23 9.41 -6.01
CA VAL A 165 -0.77 10.10 -7.18
C VAL A 165 0.31 11.02 -7.71
N GLU A 166 0.78 10.75 -8.92
CA GLU A 166 1.86 11.51 -9.56
C GLU A 166 1.34 12.71 -10.35
N SER A 167 0.14 12.59 -10.94
CA SER A 167 -0.49 13.63 -11.78
C SER A 167 -2.00 13.45 -11.86
N VAL A 168 -2.70 14.53 -12.22
CA VAL A 168 -4.15 14.57 -12.51
C VAL A 168 -4.42 14.92 -13.98
N PHE A 169 -5.67 14.90 -14.42
CA PHE A 169 -6.03 15.18 -15.82
C PHE A 169 -6.02 16.65 -16.20
N GLY A 170 -6.28 17.58 -15.28
CA GLY A 170 -6.31 19.03 -15.53
C GLY A 170 -4.95 19.72 -15.47
N GLU A 171 -3.90 19.05 -14.96
CA GLU A 171 -2.57 19.62 -14.75
C GLU A 171 -1.88 20.09 -16.04
N ASP A 172 -2.28 19.54 -17.19
CA ASP A 172 -1.71 19.87 -18.50
C ASP A 172 -2.52 20.96 -19.25
N ASP A 173 -3.61 21.49 -18.66
CA ASP A 173 -4.46 22.48 -19.31
C ASP A 173 -3.81 23.88 -19.22
N GLU A 174 -3.13 24.30 -20.31
CA GLU A 174 -2.38 25.58 -20.40
C GLU A 174 -3.20 26.85 -20.14
N ASP A 175 -4.53 26.75 -20.17
CA ASP A 175 -5.48 27.85 -19.96
C ASP A 175 -5.84 28.06 -18.46
N ASP A 176 -5.51 27.10 -17.58
CA ASP A 176 -5.73 27.20 -16.13
C ASP A 176 -4.40 27.52 -15.42
N GLU A 177 -4.33 28.70 -14.79
CA GLU A 177 -3.15 29.14 -14.01
C GLU A 177 -3.13 28.55 -12.58
N ASP A 178 -4.22 27.92 -12.17
CA ASP A 178 -4.39 27.35 -10.83
C ASP A 178 -3.95 25.89 -10.79
N GLU A 179 -3.26 25.48 -9.71
CA GLU A 179 -2.91 24.08 -9.50
C GLU A 179 -4.17 23.26 -9.19
N GLU A 180 -4.41 22.21 -10.00
CA GLU A 180 -5.61 21.37 -9.91
C GLU A 180 -5.48 20.36 -8.75
N PRO A 181 -6.31 20.41 -7.69
CA PRO A 181 -6.24 19.45 -6.61
C PRO A 181 -6.65 18.05 -7.08
N CYS A 182 -6.21 17.03 -6.36
CA CYS A 182 -6.65 15.66 -6.56
C CYS A 182 -7.76 15.30 -5.58
N ILE A 183 -8.87 14.72 -6.06
CA ILE A 183 -10.04 14.40 -5.21
C ILE A 183 -10.38 12.89 -5.20
N PHE A 184 -10.48 12.32 -3.99
CA PHE A 184 -10.94 10.96 -3.72
C PHE A 184 -12.19 10.94 -2.82
N HIS A 185 -13.14 10.07 -3.16
CA HIS A 185 -14.36 9.84 -2.36
C HIS A 185 -14.38 8.46 -1.68
N TYR A 186 -13.72 7.47 -2.28
CA TYR A 186 -13.75 6.09 -1.80
C TYR A 186 -12.53 5.30 -2.25
N ILE A 187 -12.00 4.46 -1.34
CA ILE A 187 -10.98 3.45 -1.65
C ILE A 187 -11.44 2.11 -1.06
N GLU A 188 -11.46 1.07 -1.90
CA GLU A 188 -11.65 -0.32 -1.47
C GLU A 188 -10.49 -1.17 -1.96
N LEU A 189 -9.93 -1.97 -1.05
CA LEU A 189 -8.90 -2.96 -1.36
C LEU A 189 -9.52 -4.36 -1.29
N ARG A 190 -9.32 -5.18 -2.33
CA ARG A 190 -9.78 -6.57 -2.35
C ARG A 190 -8.62 -7.55 -2.43
N GLY A 191 -8.73 -8.66 -1.73
CA GLY A 191 -7.67 -9.66 -1.66
C GLY A 191 -7.97 -10.84 -0.74
N GLU A 192 -6.91 -11.54 -0.36
CA GLU A 192 -6.93 -12.59 0.66
C GLU A 192 -6.08 -12.15 1.85
N PHE A 193 -6.56 -12.37 3.07
CA PHE A 193 -5.80 -12.11 4.30
C PHE A 193 -5.38 -13.44 4.93
N THR A 194 -4.13 -13.51 5.38
CA THR A 194 -3.58 -14.62 6.16
C THR A 194 -3.08 -14.08 7.49
N ALA A 195 -3.69 -14.52 8.60
CA ALA A 195 -3.28 -14.12 9.93
C ALA A 195 -1.87 -14.62 10.25
N LEU A 196 -1.06 -13.81 10.92
CA LEU A 196 0.24 -14.24 11.42
C LEU A 196 0.01 -15.06 12.70
N SER A 197 0.41 -16.33 12.74
CA SER A 197 0.37 -17.10 13.99
C SER A 197 1.39 -16.50 14.97
N LYS A 198 0.91 -16.10 16.15
CA LYS A 198 1.75 -15.69 17.28
C LYS A 198 2.20 -16.90 18.10
N ASP A 199 2.55 -18.02 17.46
CA ASP A 199 3.19 -19.10 18.20
C ASP A 199 4.66 -18.69 18.42
N PRO A 200 5.07 -18.37 19.67
CA PRO A 200 6.48 -18.17 19.93
C PRO A 200 7.16 -19.50 19.64
N VAL A 201 8.06 -19.52 18.66
CA VAL A 201 9.06 -20.58 18.58
C VAL A 201 9.93 -20.37 19.83
N VAL A 202 9.60 -21.08 20.91
CA VAL A 202 10.45 -21.19 22.08
C VAL A 202 11.66 -21.99 21.61
N THR A 203 12.65 -21.29 21.06
CA THR A 203 14.00 -21.84 20.94
C THR A 203 14.52 -21.94 22.37
N LEU A 204 14.25 -23.07 23.01
CA LEU A 204 14.97 -23.51 24.19
C LEU A 204 16.41 -23.74 23.74
N TYR A 205 17.21 -22.68 23.72
CA TYR A 205 18.65 -22.82 23.61
C TYR A 205 19.12 -23.42 24.93
N GLU A 206 19.32 -24.74 24.94
CA GLU A 206 19.94 -25.49 26.02
C GLU A 206 21.35 -24.95 26.27
N SER A 207 21.43 -23.85 27.01
CA SER A 207 22.67 -23.21 27.43
C SER A 207 23.08 -23.79 28.79
N ALA A 208 23.33 -25.10 28.83
CA ALA A 208 24.10 -25.68 29.91
C ALA A 208 25.51 -25.91 29.37
N ALA A 209 26.37 -24.88 29.50
CA ALA A 209 27.81 -25.12 29.44
C ALA A 209 28.15 -26.09 30.58
N ASN A 210 28.47 -27.34 30.24
CA ASN A 210 28.94 -28.31 31.23
C ASN A 210 30.37 -27.91 31.63
N PRO A 211 30.63 -27.48 32.88
CA PRO A 211 31.96 -26.97 33.29
C PRO A 211 33.04 -28.07 33.39
N ALA A 212 32.74 -29.29 32.96
CA ALA A 212 33.57 -30.47 33.19
C ALA A 212 34.58 -30.80 32.07
N ASP A 213 34.61 -30.06 30.96
CA ASP A 213 35.39 -30.46 29.77
C ASP A 213 36.69 -29.65 29.51
N HIS A 214 37.11 -28.83 30.47
CA HIS A 214 38.48 -28.29 30.49
C HIS A 214 39.26 -28.91 31.65
N LYS A 215 39.81 -30.11 31.42
CA LYS A 215 40.91 -30.61 32.24
C LYS A 215 42.18 -29.85 31.87
N VAL A 216 42.62 -29.01 32.80
CA VAL A 216 43.95 -28.44 32.82
C VAL A 216 44.92 -29.58 33.15
N ASP A 217 45.74 -29.98 32.19
CA ASP A 217 46.87 -30.87 32.46
C ASP A 217 47.98 -30.06 33.14
N GLU A 218 47.87 -29.89 34.46
CA GLU A 218 49.01 -29.65 35.34
C GLU A 218 49.35 -30.93 36.11
N VAL A 219 50.41 -31.62 35.67
CA VAL A 219 51.21 -32.58 36.44
C VAL A 219 52.65 -32.39 35.94
N GLY A 220 53.70 -32.19 36.73
CA GLY A 220 53.89 -32.33 38.17
C GLY A 220 55.33 -32.82 38.43
N THR A 221 56.15 -31.96 39.05
CA THR A 221 57.19 -32.25 40.07
C THR A 221 58.37 -33.22 39.82
N ALA A 222 59.58 -32.64 39.85
CA ALA A 222 60.74 -32.93 40.72
C ALA A 222 61.10 -34.38 41.16
N THR A 223 62.38 -34.76 41.00
CA THR A 223 63.36 -35.06 42.09
C THR A 223 64.65 -35.72 41.55
N GLY A 224 65.81 -35.42 42.15
CA GLY A 224 67.06 -36.13 41.86
C GLY A 224 68.34 -35.45 42.37
N MET A 225 68.50 -35.31 43.69
CA MET A 225 69.77 -34.98 44.36
C MET A 225 70.54 -36.27 44.71
N SER A 226 71.81 -36.37 44.32
CA SER A 226 72.93 -37.13 44.94
C SER A 226 74.11 -37.01 43.94
N GLY A 227 75.30 -36.51 44.22
CA GLY A 227 76.15 -36.71 45.41
C GLY A 227 77.33 -37.60 45.00
N TYR A 228 78.46 -36.98 44.64
CA TYR A 228 79.87 -37.31 44.96
C TYR A 228 80.81 -36.42 44.12
#